data_AF-A0A8S2KCQ4-F1
#
_entry.id   AF-A0A8S2KCQ4-F1
#
_cell.length_a   1.000
_cell.length_b   1.000
_cell.length_c   1.000
_cell.angle_alpha   90.00
_cell.angle_beta   90.00
_cell.angle_gamma   90.00
#
_symmetry.space_group_name_H-M   'P 1'
#
loop_
_entity.id
_entity.type
_entity.pdbx_description
1 polymer ?
#
loop_
_entity_poly.entity_id
_entity_poly.type
_entity_poly.pdbx_seq_one_letter_code
_entity_poly.pdbx_strand_id
1 'polypeptide(L)'
;VSFESSYRMDFSQQIMNIWIAAGVLAFLGVVLAFFRTTVWYSRRGDDNIDLAVIGKFSVYISNILATVFFIVLAGVSVWWLIFYKRQNRISLVLPTDALQASFTALVVLAFSLKTIDILHLVFRQAMVDIFFMDWEKPKAGIKDDVSIWRTYFVANEYQEIQAFRRINVTFQIFFVLFLLKVINLENVATMEPGVNLFPPNVDYQPGYSSILRVGIAFSMWLATAIVQYLIYVIFYQRFVEDKIINFIDLCSVSNISVFIFTDNLYGYYIHGLSPHGTTDVNIKDMTMNLERESNQLSGKRGLQAKSDEQTFIVQISRNFRGVYTEARNRYHIQRSRQKENAMGEKQAENLMAAYQNLNGILCAFINHSLRGHEYTIRERTFQERVLNYEFLNRNPYQTLESEQSIFFVDNDRNLIRAIFAGHENSLFIWNMATFIFIDYFAFNYVLAGIVTYILNFIAIKICMSFGRKNLSTKTLIPKNFLM
;
A
#
# COMPACT_ATOMS: atom_id res chain seq x y z
N VAL A 1 54.10 1.42 -34.09
CA VAL A 1 53.25 2.57 -34.49
C VAL A 1 51.84 2.27 -34.00
N SER A 2 51.34 3.02 -33.03
CA SER A 2 49.96 2.92 -32.53
C SER A 2 49.15 4.05 -33.17
N PHE A 3 48.03 3.71 -33.78
CA PHE A 3 47.06 4.68 -34.29
C PHE A 3 45.90 4.75 -33.30
N GLU A 4 45.58 5.95 -32.83
CA GLU A 4 44.41 6.21 -31.99
C GLU A 4 43.41 7.05 -32.79
N SER A 5 42.16 6.61 -32.83
CA SER A 5 41.07 7.36 -33.45
C SER A 5 39.98 7.58 -32.40
N SER A 6 39.65 8.84 -32.11
CA SER A 6 38.60 9.20 -31.17
C SER A 6 37.35 9.63 -31.93
N TYR A 7 36.24 8.94 -31.68
CA TYR A 7 34.94 9.27 -32.26
C TYR A 7 34.15 10.12 -31.26
N ARG A 8 33.71 11.31 -31.66
CA ARG A 8 32.86 12.18 -30.85
C ARG A 8 31.49 12.29 -31.52
N MET A 9 30.44 12.07 -30.74
CA MET A 9 29.06 12.31 -31.14
C MET A 9 28.54 13.48 -30.32
N ASP A 10 27.91 14.46 -30.97
CA ASP A 10 27.20 15.51 -30.26
C ASP A 10 25.91 14.93 -29.66
N PHE A 11 25.79 15.02 -28.34
CA PHE A 11 24.63 14.55 -27.58
C PHE A 11 23.68 15.67 -27.18
N SER A 12 23.89 16.91 -27.65
CA SER A 12 23.07 18.07 -27.28
C SER A 12 21.59 17.84 -27.56
N GLN A 13 21.26 17.26 -28.71
CA GLN A 13 19.88 16.92 -29.07
C GLN A 13 19.28 15.84 -28.16
N GLN A 14 20.06 14.81 -27.80
CA GLN A 14 19.63 13.70 -26.96
C GLN A 14 19.39 14.19 -25.53
N ILE A 15 20.29 15.03 -24.99
CA ILE A 15 20.12 15.70 -23.69
C ILE A 15 18.83 16.52 -23.71
N MET A 16 18.63 17.33 -24.75
CA MET A 16 17.39 18.13 -24.89
C MET A 16 16.14 17.24 -24.93
N ASN A 17 16.16 16.15 -25.70
CA ASN A 17 15.04 15.21 -25.78
C ASN A 17 14.71 14.55 -24.44
N ILE A 18 15.73 14.18 -23.64
CA ILE A 18 15.55 13.61 -22.30
C ILE A 18 14.85 14.60 -21.38
N TRP A 19 15.31 15.86 -21.36
CA TRP A 19 14.71 16.91 -20.53
C TRP A 19 13.31 17.31 -21.01
N ILE A 20 13.05 17.33 -22.32
CA ILE A 20 11.71 17.54 -22.87
C ILE A 20 10.77 16.41 -22.43
N ALA A 21 11.19 15.15 -22.55
CA ALA A 21 10.39 14.01 -22.12
C ALA A 21 10.09 14.06 -20.61
N ALA A 22 11.10 14.35 -19.79
CA ALA A 22 10.94 14.52 -18.35
C ALA A 22 9.99 15.70 -18.03
N GLY A 23 10.13 16.83 -18.72
CA GLY A 23 9.31 18.02 -18.52
C GLY A 23 7.83 17.82 -18.89
N VAL A 24 7.55 17.20 -20.05
CA VAL A 24 6.18 16.92 -20.50
C VAL A 24 5.49 15.94 -19.55
N LEU A 25 6.18 14.85 -19.16
CA LEU A 25 5.63 13.88 -18.21
C LEU A 25 5.48 14.48 -16.81
N ALA A 26 6.41 15.34 -16.38
CA ALA A 26 6.31 16.05 -15.12
C ALA A 26 5.09 16.99 -15.10
N PHE A 27 4.83 17.74 -16.18
CA PHE A 27 3.66 18.61 -16.28
C PHE A 27 2.34 17.85 -16.13
N LEU A 28 2.18 16.74 -16.88
CA LEU A 28 1.03 15.83 -16.71
C LEU A 28 0.97 15.28 -15.28
N GLY A 29 2.14 14.99 -14.71
CA GLY A 29 2.28 14.55 -13.33
C GLY A 29 1.81 15.58 -12.31
N VAL A 30 2.06 16.88 -12.52
CA VAL A 30 1.57 17.96 -11.65
C VAL A 30 0.04 18.04 -11.69
N VAL A 31 -0.57 17.92 -12.88
CA VAL A 31 -2.04 17.88 -13.03
C VAL A 31 -2.62 16.70 -12.26
N LEU A 32 -2.01 15.51 -12.36
CA LEU A 32 -2.42 14.33 -11.60
C LEU A 32 -2.20 14.50 -10.08
N ALA A 33 -1.12 15.17 -9.67
CA ALA A 33 -0.86 15.49 -8.26
C ALA A 33 -1.95 16.41 -7.71
N PHE A 34 -2.32 17.45 -8.47
CA PHE A 34 -3.39 18.38 -8.10
C PHE A 34 -4.72 17.63 -7.94
N PHE A 35 -5.09 16.82 -8.93
CA PHE A 35 -6.29 16.00 -8.87
C PHE A 35 -6.30 15.08 -7.63
N ARG A 36 -5.20 14.36 -7.35
CA ARG A 36 -5.09 13.50 -6.16
C ARG A 36 -5.19 14.28 -4.85
N THR A 37 -4.63 15.49 -4.80
CA THR A 37 -4.80 16.38 -3.65
C THR A 37 -6.24 16.80 -3.48
N THR A 38 -6.96 17.14 -4.57
CA THR A 38 -8.39 17.47 -4.51
C THR A 38 -9.22 16.28 -4.01
N VAL A 39 -8.94 15.07 -4.47
CA VAL A 39 -9.57 13.83 -3.97
C VAL A 39 -9.30 13.62 -2.48
N TRP A 40 -8.06 13.80 -2.04
CA TRP A 40 -7.72 13.67 -0.62
C TRP A 40 -8.39 14.76 0.23
N TYR A 41 -8.40 16.00 -0.27
CA TYR A 41 -9.02 17.13 0.39
C TYR A 41 -10.53 16.92 0.56
N SER A 42 -11.21 16.37 -0.46
CA SER A 42 -12.64 16.06 -0.35
C SER A 42 -12.93 15.02 0.73
N ARG A 43 -12.07 14.01 0.87
CA ARG A 43 -12.13 12.95 1.90
C ARG A 43 -11.74 13.41 3.30
N ARG A 44 -11.01 14.51 3.41
CA ARG A 44 -10.68 15.15 4.69
C ARG A 44 -11.92 15.83 5.30
N GLY A 45 -12.77 16.42 4.45
CA GLY A 45 -14.02 17.04 4.90
C GLY A 45 -13.87 18.40 5.57
N ASP A 46 -12.68 19.01 5.50
CA ASP A 46 -12.44 20.36 6.00
C ASP A 46 -12.76 21.38 4.90
N ASP A 47 -13.23 22.57 5.31
CA ASP A 47 -13.57 23.65 4.38
C ASP A 47 -12.41 24.63 4.15
N ASN A 48 -11.36 24.56 4.99
CA ASN A 48 -10.20 25.46 4.92
C ASN A 48 -8.97 24.78 4.31
N ILE A 49 -8.28 25.50 3.43
CA ILE A 49 -6.96 25.12 2.92
C ILE A 49 -5.92 25.55 3.95
N ASP A 50 -5.26 24.56 4.55
CA ASP A 50 -4.20 24.77 5.53
C ASP A 50 -2.83 24.27 5.02
N LEU A 51 -1.79 24.43 5.84
CA LEU A 51 -0.44 23.96 5.52
C LEU A 51 -0.38 22.44 5.27
N ALA A 52 -1.31 21.67 5.83
CA ALA A 52 -1.37 20.23 5.61
C ALA A 52 -1.82 19.90 4.17
N VAL A 53 -2.67 20.70 3.53
CA VAL A 53 -3.00 20.55 2.09
C VAL A 53 -1.76 20.76 1.23
N ILE A 54 -0.98 21.81 1.51
CA ILE A 54 0.26 22.11 0.79
C ILE A 54 1.27 20.96 0.99
N GLY A 55 1.46 20.52 2.23
CA GLY A 55 2.32 19.37 2.54
C GLY A 55 1.89 18.11 1.81
N LYS A 56 0.58 17.85 1.72
CA LYS A 56 0.03 16.69 1.00
C LYS A 56 0.32 16.75 -0.50
N PHE A 57 0.10 17.91 -1.11
CA PHE A 57 0.42 18.14 -2.51
C PHE A 57 1.91 17.93 -2.77
N SER A 58 2.79 18.46 -1.92
CA SER A 58 4.25 18.29 -2.01
C SER A 58 4.69 16.81 -1.96
N VAL A 59 4.01 15.96 -1.20
CA VAL A 59 4.30 14.52 -1.20
C VAL A 59 3.76 13.83 -2.45
N TYR A 60 2.54 14.17 -2.90
CA TYR A 60 1.98 13.57 -4.10
C TYR A 60 2.76 13.94 -5.36
N ILE A 61 3.20 15.19 -5.50
CA ILE A 61 4.08 15.60 -6.59
C ILE A 61 5.43 14.89 -6.49
N SER A 62 6.00 14.73 -5.29
CA SER A 62 7.27 13.99 -5.10
C SER A 62 7.17 12.55 -5.59
N ASN A 63 6.09 11.82 -5.25
CA ASN A 63 5.86 10.46 -5.73
C ASN A 63 5.76 10.38 -7.27
N ILE A 64 4.98 11.29 -7.86
CA ILE A 64 4.75 11.28 -9.31
C ILE A 64 6.04 11.66 -10.04
N LEU A 65 6.74 12.71 -9.61
CA LEU A 65 8.02 13.10 -10.18
C LEU A 65 9.08 12.01 -10.03
N ALA A 66 9.18 11.36 -8.88
CA ALA A 66 10.07 10.23 -8.68
C ALA A 66 9.81 9.11 -9.72
N THR A 67 8.53 8.80 -9.95
CA THR A 67 8.12 7.77 -10.91
C THR A 67 8.43 8.20 -12.35
N VAL A 68 8.18 9.46 -12.70
CA VAL A 68 8.51 10.03 -14.02
C VAL A 68 10.01 9.96 -14.27
N PHE A 69 10.83 10.47 -13.34
CA PHE A 69 12.29 10.44 -13.48
C PHE A 69 12.81 9.01 -13.57
N PHE A 70 12.23 8.08 -12.81
CA PHE A 70 12.58 6.66 -12.89
C PHE A 70 12.23 6.04 -14.25
N ILE A 71 11.06 6.35 -14.82
CA ILE A 71 10.68 5.87 -16.16
C ILE A 71 11.60 6.43 -17.25
N VAL A 72 11.94 7.72 -17.17
CA VAL A 72 12.88 8.35 -18.12
C VAL A 72 14.27 7.71 -17.99
N LEU A 73 14.76 7.53 -16.76
CA LEU A 73 16.03 6.86 -16.46
C LEU A 73 16.07 5.45 -17.03
N ALA A 74 15.00 4.68 -16.83
CA ALA A 74 14.85 3.33 -17.36
C ALA A 74 14.84 3.31 -18.89
N GLY A 75 14.02 4.17 -19.51
CA GLY A 75 13.92 4.25 -20.97
C GLY A 75 15.26 4.60 -21.62
N VAL A 76 15.96 5.60 -21.08
CA VAL A 76 17.30 6.00 -21.53
C VAL A 76 18.28 4.84 -21.38
N SER A 77 18.39 4.25 -20.20
CA SER A 77 19.38 3.19 -19.95
C SER A 77 19.14 1.92 -20.78
N VAL A 78 17.88 1.51 -20.96
CA VAL A 78 17.51 0.37 -21.82
C VAL A 78 17.72 0.69 -23.30
N TRP A 79 17.41 1.91 -23.74
CA TRP A 79 17.68 2.33 -25.12
C TRP A 79 19.18 2.25 -25.44
N TRP A 80 20.04 2.80 -24.57
CA TRP A 80 21.49 2.68 -24.73
C TRP A 80 21.92 1.22 -24.70
N LEU A 81 21.41 0.41 -23.76
CA LEU A 81 21.72 -1.02 -23.68
C LEU A 81 21.46 -1.74 -25.00
N ILE A 82 20.29 -1.54 -25.61
CA ILE A 82 19.89 -2.25 -26.84
C ILE A 82 20.69 -1.74 -28.04
N PHE A 83 20.67 -0.43 -28.30
CA PHE A 83 21.23 0.12 -29.53
C PHE A 83 22.76 0.16 -29.53
N TYR A 84 23.39 0.41 -28.37
CA TYR A 84 24.85 0.37 -28.26
C TYR A 84 25.38 -1.06 -28.37
N LYS A 85 24.73 -2.04 -27.73
CA LYS A 85 25.24 -3.42 -27.71
C LYS A 85 24.94 -4.20 -28.99
N ARG A 86 23.87 -3.86 -29.71
CA ARG A 86 23.51 -4.50 -30.98
C ARG A 86 24.03 -3.79 -32.23
N GLN A 87 24.98 -2.85 -32.09
CA GLN A 87 25.52 -2.14 -33.24
C GLN A 87 26.52 -3.00 -34.02
N ASN A 88 26.30 -3.14 -35.34
CA ASN A 88 27.22 -3.81 -36.27
C ASN A 88 28.16 -2.81 -36.98
N ARG A 89 27.82 -1.52 -36.94
CA ARG A 89 28.63 -0.39 -37.40
C ARG A 89 28.57 0.68 -36.33
N ILE A 90 29.62 1.48 -36.17
CA ILE A 90 29.69 2.54 -35.15
C ILE A 90 28.62 3.60 -35.48
N SER A 91 27.48 3.51 -34.80
CA SER A 91 26.36 4.45 -34.94
C SER A 91 26.04 5.19 -33.65
N LEU A 92 26.40 4.60 -32.50
CA LEU A 92 26.17 5.20 -31.19
C LEU A 92 27.42 5.03 -30.32
N VAL A 93 27.89 6.14 -29.75
CA VAL A 93 28.99 6.17 -28.79
C VAL A 93 28.43 6.19 -27.37
N LEU A 94 29.25 5.81 -26.39
CA LEU A 94 28.91 5.97 -24.98
C LEU A 94 28.72 7.45 -24.61
N PRO A 95 27.93 7.73 -23.56
CA PRO A 95 27.62 9.09 -23.10
C PRO A 95 28.85 9.97 -22.86
N THR A 96 28.74 11.26 -23.18
CA THR A 96 29.68 12.30 -22.73
C THR A 96 29.47 12.67 -21.27
N ASP A 97 30.46 13.32 -20.65
CA ASP A 97 30.41 13.75 -19.24
C ASP A 97 29.17 14.61 -18.91
N ALA A 98 28.77 15.50 -19.83
CA ALA A 98 27.58 16.35 -19.64
C ALA A 98 26.27 15.53 -19.60
N LEU A 99 26.14 14.51 -20.45
CA LEU A 99 24.99 13.60 -20.43
C LEU A 99 25.02 12.73 -19.17
N GLN A 100 26.20 12.26 -18.76
CA GLN A 100 26.38 11.48 -17.54
C GLN A 100 26.04 12.29 -16.28
N ALA A 101 26.35 13.59 -16.23
CA ALA A 101 25.93 14.48 -15.14
C ALA A 101 24.39 14.59 -15.07
N SER A 102 23.72 14.78 -16.22
CA SER A 102 22.25 14.80 -16.29
C SER A 102 21.62 13.48 -15.84
N PHE A 103 22.21 12.35 -16.26
CA PHE A 103 21.79 11.01 -15.85
C PHE A 103 21.97 10.79 -14.34
N THR A 104 23.10 11.23 -13.77
CA THR A 104 23.37 11.18 -12.33
C THR A 104 22.30 11.95 -11.55
N ALA A 105 21.95 13.16 -12.00
CA ALA A 105 20.91 13.96 -11.37
C ALA A 105 19.55 13.24 -11.35
N LEU A 106 19.16 12.57 -12.45
CA LEU A 106 17.93 11.77 -12.50
C LEU A 106 17.94 10.59 -11.52
N VAL A 107 19.07 9.87 -11.39
CA VAL A 107 19.22 8.78 -10.41
C VAL A 107 19.01 9.30 -8.99
N VAL A 108 19.68 10.40 -8.62
CA VAL A 108 19.59 10.99 -7.28
C VAL A 108 18.19 11.52 -6.98
N LEU A 109 17.57 12.23 -7.92
CA LEU A 109 16.23 12.79 -7.76
C LEU A 109 15.17 11.70 -7.67
N ALA A 110 15.22 10.68 -8.53
CA ALA A 110 14.28 9.57 -8.52
C ALA A 110 14.33 8.83 -7.18
N PHE A 111 15.53 8.48 -6.69
CA PHE A 111 15.69 7.79 -5.42
C PHE A 111 15.24 8.64 -4.22
N SER A 112 15.67 9.90 -4.15
CA SER A 112 15.38 10.79 -3.01
C SER A 112 13.88 11.07 -2.88
N LEU A 113 13.24 11.46 -3.99
CA LEU A 113 11.80 11.74 -4.00
C LEU A 113 10.98 10.46 -3.73
N LYS A 114 11.43 9.30 -4.22
CA LYS A 114 10.74 8.04 -3.95
C LYS A 114 10.84 7.63 -2.48
N THR A 115 11.99 7.89 -1.85
CA THR A 115 12.18 7.64 -0.42
C THR A 115 11.24 8.50 0.43
N ILE A 116 11.02 9.76 0.06
CA ILE A 116 10.03 10.64 0.71
C ILE A 116 8.61 10.06 0.59
N ASP A 117 8.22 9.55 -0.58
CA ASP A 117 6.92 8.89 -0.79
C ASP A 117 6.74 7.67 0.12
N ILE A 118 7.75 6.80 0.22
CA ILE A 118 7.67 5.61 1.08
C ILE A 118 7.61 5.97 2.56
N LEU A 119 8.37 6.97 3.02
CA LEU A 119 8.28 7.44 4.40
C LEU A 119 6.88 7.97 4.73
N HIS A 120 6.28 8.75 3.82
CA HIS A 120 4.91 9.21 3.99
C HIS A 120 3.88 8.07 3.92
N LEU A 121 4.10 7.05 3.07
CA LEU A 121 3.26 5.85 3.03
C LEU A 121 3.26 5.12 4.39
N VAL A 122 4.43 4.90 4.97
CA VAL A 122 4.57 4.27 6.30
C VAL A 122 3.91 5.12 7.38
N PHE A 123 4.11 6.44 7.35
CA PHE A 123 3.45 7.36 8.27
C PHE A 123 1.93 7.31 8.16
N ARG A 124 1.40 7.27 6.94
CA ARG A 124 -0.05 7.15 6.68
C ARG A 124 -0.63 5.88 7.29
N GLN A 125 0.04 4.75 7.10
CA GLN A 125 -0.44 3.48 7.66
C GLN A 125 -0.38 3.46 9.19
N ALA A 126 0.65 4.08 9.78
CA ALA A 126 0.73 4.28 11.22
C ALA A 126 -0.43 5.11 11.79
N MET A 127 -1.03 5.98 10.98
CA MET A 127 -2.10 6.89 11.39
C MET A 127 -3.52 6.39 11.08
N VAL A 128 -3.67 5.25 10.40
CA VAL A 128 -4.98 4.68 10.08
C VAL A 128 -5.81 4.47 11.34
N ASP A 129 -7.08 4.86 11.28
CA ASP A 129 -8.03 4.72 12.37
C ASP A 129 -8.83 3.42 12.18
N ILE A 130 -8.48 2.39 12.95
CA ILE A 130 -9.18 1.10 12.92
C ILE A 130 -10.02 0.89 14.17
N PHE A 131 -11.22 0.35 13.98
CA PHE A 131 -12.13 -0.06 15.04
C PHE A 131 -12.73 -1.44 14.73
N PHE A 132 -12.70 -2.32 15.73
CA PHE A 132 -13.33 -3.64 15.69
C PHE A 132 -14.69 -3.54 16.37
N MET A 133 -15.75 -3.79 15.61
CA MET A 133 -17.13 -3.74 16.07
C MET A 133 -17.61 -5.16 16.34
N ASP A 134 -17.90 -5.47 17.60
CA ASP A 134 -18.36 -6.80 18.03
C ASP A 134 -19.89 -6.84 18.02
N TRP A 135 -20.46 -7.79 17.29
CA TRP A 135 -21.90 -8.00 17.20
C TRP A 135 -22.45 -8.89 18.30
N GLU A 136 -21.59 -9.60 19.04
CA GLU A 136 -22.00 -10.54 20.07
C GLU A 136 -22.66 -9.82 21.24
N LYS A 137 -23.74 -10.41 21.75
CA LYS A 137 -24.49 -9.87 22.88
C LYS A 137 -24.33 -10.81 24.08
N PRO A 138 -24.34 -10.26 25.31
CA PRO A 138 -24.32 -11.11 26.50
C PRO A 138 -25.56 -12.02 26.51
N LYS A 139 -25.38 -13.26 26.97
CA LYS A 139 -26.48 -14.22 27.11
C LYS A 139 -27.48 -13.73 28.16
N ALA A 140 -28.76 -14.03 27.94
CA ALA A 140 -29.84 -13.56 28.80
C ALA A 140 -29.57 -13.97 30.27
N GLY A 141 -29.39 -12.99 31.15
CA GLY A 141 -29.20 -13.19 32.58
C GLY A 141 -27.75 -13.11 33.10
N ILE A 142 -26.73 -13.02 32.22
CA ILE A 142 -25.33 -12.89 32.64
C ILE A 142 -24.76 -11.57 32.10
N LYS A 143 -24.51 -10.62 32.99
CA LYS A 143 -23.75 -9.40 32.65
C LYS A 143 -22.31 -9.78 32.32
N ASP A 144 -21.77 -9.20 31.25
CA ASP A 144 -20.35 -9.30 30.86
C ASP A 144 -19.85 -10.70 30.42
N ASP A 145 -20.72 -11.53 29.82
CA ASP A 145 -20.38 -12.88 29.32
C ASP A 145 -19.73 -12.91 27.91
N VAL A 146 -19.47 -11.75 27.29
CA VAL A 146 -18.96 -11.72 25.91
C VAL A 146 -17.44 -11.91 25.91
N SER A 147 -16.96 -12.92 25.20
CA SER A 147 -15.55 -13.23 25.09
C SER A 147 -14.80 -12.19 24.24
N ILE A 148 -13.72 -11.62 24.77
CA ILE A 148 -12.84 -10.71 24.03
C ILE A 148 -11.91 -11.42 23.03
N TRP A 149 -11.76 -12.75 23.15
CA TRP A 149 -10.77 -13.51 22.39
C TRP A 149 -10.99 -13.45 20.88
N ARG A 150 -12.24 -13.40 20.42
CA ARG A 150 -12.57 -13.21 18.99
C ARG A 150 -11.97 -11.91 18.46
N THR A 151 -12.08 -10.82 19.24
CA THR A 151 -11.53 -9.51 18.87
C THR A 151 -10.00 -9.53 18.85
N TYR A 152 -9.37 -10.24 19.79
CA TYR A 152 -7.91 -10.40 19.79
C TYR A 152 -7.43 -11.18 18.57
N PHE A 153 -8.12 -12.25 18.21
CA PHE A 153 -7.76 -13.08 17.07
C PHE A 153 -7.86 -12.30 15.75
N VAL A 154 -8.99 -11.61 15.52
CA VAL A 154 -9.17 -10.76 14.33
C VAL A 154 -8.12 -9.65 14.27
N ALA A 155 -7.80 -9.01 15.40
CA ALA A 155 -6.80 -7.94 15.40
C ALA A 155 -5.37 -8.44 15.17
N ASN A 156 -5.03 -9.63 15.68
CA ASN A 156 -3.74 -10.26 15.41
C ASN A 156 -3.62 -10.59 13.92
N GLU A 157 -4.65 -11.18 13.32
CA GLU A 157 -4.66 -11.46 11.88
C GLU A 157 -4.53 -10.17 11.05
N TYR A 158 -5.24 -9.10 11.44
CA TYR A 158 -5.09 -7.79 10.79
C TYR A 158 -3.65 -7.25 10.90
N GLN A 159 -3.01 -7.42 12.05
CA GLN A 159 -1.62 -7.00 12.27
C GLN A 159 -0.66 -7.76 11.35
N GLU A 160 -0.87 -9.06 11.14
CA GLU A 160 -0.04 -9.89 10.27
C GLU A 160 -0.16 -9.49 8.79
N ILE A 161 -1.35 -9.12 8.33
CA ILE A 161 -1.57 -8.73 6.92
C ILE A 161 -1.13 -7.29 6.58
N GLN A 162 -0.89 -6.42 7.57
CA GLN A 162 -0.57 -5.00 7.32
C GLN A 162 0.64 -4.78 6.40
N ALA A 163 1.72 -5.52 6.65
CA ALA A 163 2.96 -5.43 5.87
C ALA A 163 3.04 -6.51 4.78
N PHE A 164 1.94 -7.20 4.47
CA PHE A 164 1.89 -8.20 3.41
C PHE A 164 2.31 -7.60 2.05
N ARG A 165 3.14 -8.35 1.33
CA ARG A 165 3.66 -8.01 0.00
C ARG A 165 3.35 -9.13 -0.97
N ARG A 166 2.95 -8.77 -2.20
CA ARG A 166 2.68 -9.76 -3.27
C ARG A 166 3.99 -10.28 -3.87
N ILE A 167 5.01 -9.43 -3.93
CA ILE A 167 6.33 -9.75 -4.45
C ILE A 167 7.27 -10.00 -3.25
N ASN A 168 7.86 -11.19 -3.20
CA ASN A 168 8.88 -11.51 -2.20
C ASN A 168 10.21 -10.86 -2.60
N VAL A 169 10.57 -9.80 -1.86
CA VAL A 169 11.76 -8.97 -2.13
C VAL A 169 13.07 -9.75 -1.92
N THR A 170 13.12 -10.68 -0.98
CA THR A 170 14.30 -11.51 -0.73
C THR A 170 14.60 -12.38 -1.95
N PHE A 171 13.57 -13.05 -2.48
CA PHE A 171 13.69 -13.84 -3.70
C PHE A 171 14.05 -12.98 -4.91
N GLN A 172 13.42 -11.81 -5.04
CA GLN A 172 13.71 -10.83 -6.10
C GLN A 172 15.19 -10.45 -6.12
N ILE A 173 15.77 -10.06 -4.97
CA ILE A 173 17.19 -9.68 -4.86
C ILE A 173 18.08 -10.88 -5.18
N PHE A 174 17.81 -12.04 -4.57
CA PHE A 174 18.59 -13.25 -4.79
C PHE A 174 18.65 -13.64 -6.27
N PHE A 175 17.51 -13.68 -6.95
CA PHE A 175 17.44 -14.11 -8.35
C PHE A 175 18.07 -13.08 -9.28
N VAL A 176 17.87 -11.78 -9.03
CA VAL A 176 18.56 -10.73 -9.80
C VAL A 176 20.08 -10.81 -9.63
N LEU A 177 20.59 -11.05 -8.42
CA LEU A 177 22.02 -11.25 -8.19
C LEU A 177 22.54 -12.52 -8.88
N PHE A 178 21.77 -13.61 -8.84
CA PHE A 178 22.10 -14.82 -9.58
C PHE A 178 22.24 -14.54 -11.09
N LEU A 179 21.27 -13.85 -11.69
CA LEU A 179 21.30 -13.46 -13.10
C LEU A 179 22.50 -12.55 -13.42
N LEU A 180 22.76 -11.53 -12.61
CA LEU A 180 23.82 -10.56 -12.90
C LEU A 180 25.24 -11.11 -12.63
N LYS A 181 25.44 -11.79 -11.49
CA LYS A 181 26.76 -12.22 -11.01
C LYS A 181 27.12 -13.67 -11.30
N VAL A 182 26.15 -14.59 -11.27
CA VAL A 182 26.45 -16.03 -11.47
C VAL A 182 26.39 -16.40 -12.95
N ILE A 183 25.38 -15.89 -13.68
CA ILE A 183 25.30 -16.05 -15.13
C ILE A 183 26.25 -15.09 -15.88
N ASN A 184 26.83 -14.11 -15.17
CA ASN A 184 27.68 -13.05 -15.74
C ASN A 184 26.96 -12.11 -16.72
N LEU A 185 25.66 -11.85 -16.54
CA LEU A 185 24.97 -10.84 -17.34
C LEU A 185 25.51 -9.42 -17.08
N GLU A 186 26.25 -9.20 -16.00
CA GLU A 186 26.97 -7.95 -15.79
C GLU A 186 27.97 -7.62 -16.90
N ASN A 187 28.53 -8.63 -17.58
CA ASN A 187 29.46 -8.43 -18.69
C ASN A 187 28.78 -7.77 -19.90
N VAL A 188 27.45 -7.79 -19.98
CA VAL A 188 26.70 -7.03 -20.98
C VAL A 188 26.83 -5.52 -20.74
N ALA A 189 27.21 -5.06 -19.54
CA ALA A 189 27.40 -3.64 -19.23
C ALA A 189 28.81 -3.10 -19.51
N THR A 190 29.71 -3.91 -20.07
CA THR A 190 31.06 -3.47 -20.46
C THR A 190 31.02 -2.37 -21.52
N MET A 191 32.10 -1.61 -21.66
CA MET A 191 32.21 -0.56 -22.68
C MET A 191 32.38 -1.12 -24.10
N GLU A 192 32.56 -2.42 -24.31
CA GLU A 192 32.69 -2.99 -25.64
C GLU A 192 31.32 -3.18 -26.33
N PRO A 193 31.19 -2.93 -27.64
CA PRO A 193 30.00 -3.32 -28.38
C PRO A 193 29.88 -4.85 -28.47
N GLY A 194 28.66 -5.37 -28.53
CA GLY A 194 28.38 -6.80 -28.54
C GLY A 194 27.97 -7.39 -27.18
N VAL A 195 27.47 -8.62 -27.22
CA VAL A 195 26.97 -9.35 -26.04
C VAL A 195 27.85 -10.58 -25.83
N ASN A 196 28.83 -10.46 -24.93
CA ASN A 196 29.72 -11.56 -24.55
C ASN A 196 29.58 -11.80 -23.04
N LEU A 197 29.04 -12.96 -22.66
CA LEU A 197 28.86 -13.33 -21.25
C LEU A 197 30.15 -13.86 -20.61
N PHE A 198 31.00 -14.48 -21.44
CA PHE A 198 32.29 -15.04 -21.03
C PHE A 198 33.36 -14.44 -21.92
N PRO A 199 33.86 -13.22 -21.60
CA PRO A 199 34.95 -12.65 -22.36
C PRO A 199 36.18 -13.58 -22.27
N PRO A 200 36.92 -13.76 -23.38
CA PRO A 200 38.14 -14.56 -23.35
C PRO A 200 39.13 -13.98 -22.33
N ASN A 201 39.90 -14.85 -21.67
CA ASN A 201 40.97 -14.44 -20.73
C ASN A 201 42.09 -13.74 -21.50
N VAL A 202 41.90 -12.44 -21.75
CA VAL A 202 42.88 -11.55 -22.37
C VAL A 202 43.36 -10.59 -21.28
N ASP A 203 44.60 -10.11 -21.38
CA ASP A 203 45.21 -9.14 -20.45
C ASP A 203 44.43 -7.81 -20.32
N TYR A 204 43.41 -7.60 -21.17
CA TYR A 204 42.54 -6.44 -21.17
C TYR A 204 41.14 -6.81 -20.65
N GLN A 205 40.74 -6.21 -19.52
CA GLN A 205 39.35 -6.23 -19.06
C GLN A 205 38.69 -4.88 -19.38
N PRO A 206 37.65 -4.85 -20.25
CA PRO A 206 36.97 -3.61 -20.56
C PRO A 206 36.25 -3.05 -19.34
N GLY A 207 36.35 -1.74 -19.14
CA GLY A 207 35.62 -1.05 -18.07
C GLY A 207 34.10 -1.17 -18.20
N TYR A 208 33.38 -0.88 -17.13
CA TYR A 208 31.91 -0.86 -17.12
C TYR A 208 31.37 0.55 -17.39
N SER A 209 30.29 0.64 -18.17
CA SER A 209 29.56 1.89 -18.35
C SER A 209 28.40 1.98 -17.37
N SER A 210 28.29 3.09 -16.62
CA SER A 210 27.22 3.29 -15.64
C SER A 210 25.82 3.20 -16.26
N ILE A 211 25.61 3.78 -17.45
CA ILE A 211 24.28 3.77 -18.10
C ILE A 211 23.88 2.36 -18.52
N LEU A 212 24.81 1.59 -19.11
CA LEU A 212 24.55 0.20 -19.50
C LEU A 212 24.29 -0.68 -18.27
N ARG A 213 25.03 -0.44 -17.19
CA ARG A 213 24.93 -1.14 -15.91
C ARG A 213 23.55 -0.93 -15.26
N VAL A 214 23.04 0.30 -15.30
CA VAL A 214 21.65 0.61 -14.90
C VAL A 214 20.64 -0.07 -15.83
N GLY A 215 20.88 -0.10 -17.13
CA GLY A 215 19.98 -0.71 -18.11
C GLY A 215 19.80 -2.22 -17.91
N ILE A 216 20.91 -2.95 -17.69
CA ILE A 216 20.84 -4.40 -17.45
C ILE A 216 20.22 -4.70 -16.07
N ALA A 217 20.58 -3.93 -15.04
CA ALA A 217 19.98 -4.05 -13.72
C ALA A 217 18.47 -3.81 -13.75
N PHE A 218 18.03 -2.75 -14.43
CA PHE A 218 16.62 -2.42 -14.62
C PHE A 218 15.89 -3.58 -15.30
N SER A 219 16.45 -4.08 -16.40
CA SER A 219 15.85 -5.15 -17.21
C SER A 219 15.71 -6.45 -16.44
N MET A 220 16.75 -6.88 -15.70
CA MET A 220 16.71 -8.11 -14.92
C MET A 220 15.75 -8.03 -13.75
N TRP A 221 15.69 -6.87 -13.08
CA TRP A 221 14.76 -6.64 -11.99
C TRP A 221 13.31 -6.67 -12.49
N LEU A 222 13.00 -5.99 -13.60
CA LEU A 222 11.66 -6.01 -14.19
C LEU A 222 11.25 -7.40 -14.66
N ALA A 223 12.14 -8.12 -15.37
CA ALA A 223 11.88 -9.47 -15.85
C ALA A 223 11.57 -10.44 -14.70
N THR A 224 12.37 -10.41 -13.63
CA THR A 224 12.15 -11.25 -12.43
C THR A 224 10.81 -10.93 -11.78
N ALA A 225 10.46 -9.65 -11.68
CA ALA A 225 9.22 -9.22 -11.05
C ALA A 225 7.98 -9.65 -11.85
N ILE A 226 8.04 -9.59 -13.18
CA ILE A 226 6.96 -10.06 -14.06
C ILE A 226 6.73 -11.55 -13.85
N VAL A 227 7.79 -12.36 -13.87
CA VAL A 227 7.68 -13.81 -13.63
C VAL A 227 7.09 -14.09 -12.25
N GLN A 228 7.59 -13.42 -11.20
CA GLN A 228 7.10 -13.60 -9.84
C GLN A 228 5.63 -13.20 -9.69
N TYR A 229 5.23 -12.08 -10.31
CA TYR A 229 3.84 -11.62 -10.29
C TYR A 229 2.90 -12.59 -11.03
N LEU A 230 3.32 -13.12 -12.19
CA LEU A 230 2.55 -14.13 -12.91
C LEU A 230 2.36 -15.41 -12.09
N ILE A 231 3.43 -15.89 -11.43
CA ILE A 231 3.35 -17.04 -10.53
C ILE A 231 2.39 -16.76 -9.37
N TYR A 232 2.46 -15.57 -8.77
CA TYR A 232 1.59 -15.18 -7.67
C TYR A 232 0.11 -15.17 -8.10
N VAL A 233 -0.23 -14.50 -9.21
CA VAL A 233 -1.62 -14.34 -9.65
C VAL A 233 -2.21 -15.64 -10.19
N ILE A 234 -1.46 -16.38 -11.02
CA ILE A 234 -1.96 -17.58 -11.68
C ILE A 234 -2.01 -18.77 -10.72
N PHE A 235 -0.97 -18.92 -9.88
CA PHE A 235 -0.83 -20.09 -9.01
C PHE A 235 -1.13 -19.80 -7.55
N TYR A 236 -0.33 -18.93 -6.91
CA TYR A 236 -0.38 -18.79 -5.44
C TYR A 236 -1.74 -18.30 -4.95
N GLN A 237 -2.22 -17.19 -5.50
CA GLN A 237 -3.47 -16.56 -5.06
C GLN A 237 -4.70 -17.44 -5.33
N ARG A 238 -4.68 -18.23 -6.42
CA ARG A 238 -5.82 -19.05 -6.83
C ARG A 238 -5.87 -20.42 -6.16
N PHE A 239 -4.72 -21.04 -5.93
CA PHE A 239 -4.66 -22.44 -5.48
C PHE A 239 -4.04 -22.62 -4.10
N VAL A 240 -3.34 -21.63 -3.56
CA VAL A 240 -2.67 -21.73 -2.25
C VAL A 240 -3.41 -20.93 -1.21
N GLU A 241 -3.44 -19.61 -1.34
CA GLU A 241 -3.96 -18.75 -0.28
C GLU A 241 -4.30 -17.35 -0.80
N ASP A 242 -5.48 -16.84 -0.40
CA ASP A 242 -5.82 -15.43 -0.50
C ASP A 242 -6.00 -14.83 0.90
N LYS A 243 -4.94 -14.19 1.40
CA LYS A 243 -4.89 -13.63 2.76
C LYS A 243 -6.03 -12.65 3.07
N ILE A 244 -6.49 -11.92 2.05
CA ILE A 244 -7.52 -10.90 2.25
C ILE A 244 -8.89 -11.54 2.38
N ILE A 245 -9.18 -12.55 1.56
CA ILE A 245 -10.41 -13.34 1.67
C ILE A 245 -10.43 -14.08 3.01
N ASN A 246 -9.32 -14.75 3.37
CA ASN A 246 -9.20 -15.44 4.66
C ASN A 246 -9.49 -14.50 5.84
N PHE A 247 -8.99 -13.26 5.79
CA PHE A 247 -9.26 -12.26 6.82
C PHE A 247 -10.74 -11.83 6.85
N ILE A 248 -11.39 -11.64 5.69
CA ILE A 248 -12.82 -11.30 5.59
C ILE A 248 -13.68 -12.45 6.14
N ASP A 249 -13.37 -13.69 5.75
CA ASP A 249 -14.03 -14.89 6.26
C ASP A 249 -13.88 -15.00 7.76
N LEU A 250 -12.67 -14.74 8.27
CA LEU A 250 -12.41 -14.73 9.71
C LEU A 250 -13.27 -13.72 10.46
N CYS A 251 -13.44 -12.51 9.91
CA CYS A 251 -14.30 -11.48 10.48
C CYS A 251 -15.75 -11.99 10.62
N SER A 252 -16.28 -12.67 9.60
CA SER A 252 -17.64 -13.22 9.61
C SER A 252 -17.84 -14.39 10.58
N VAL A 253 -16.85 -15.28 10.65
CA VAL A 253 -16.85 -16.42 11.56
C VAL A 253 -16.70 -15.97 13.01
N SER A 254 -16.00 -14.85 13.24
CA SER A 254 -15.76 -14.29 14.57
C SER A 254 -16.83 -13.28 15.00
N ASN A 255 -17.88 -13.05 14.19
CA ASN A 255 -18.94 -12.07 14.45
C ASN A 255 -18.43 -10.63 14.69
N ILE A 256 -17.36 -10.23 14.00
CA ILE A 256 -16.69 -8.94 14.18
C ILE A 256 -16.62 -8.21 12.84
N SER A 257 -17.21 -7.03 12.79
CA SER A 257 -17.03 -6.10 11.69
C SER A 257 -15.83 -5.19 11.92
N VAL A 258 -15.22 -4.70 10.85
CA VAL A 258 -14.02 -3.86 10.94
C VAL A 258 -14.23 -2.56 10.17
N PHE A 259 -14.07 -1.42 10.85
CA PHE A 259 -13.97 -0.12 10.23
C PHE A 259 -12.51 0.31 10.12
N ILE A 260 -12.07 0.71 8.93
CA ILE A 260 -10.70 1.15 8.65
C ILE A 260 -10.76 2.51 7.96
N PHE A 261 -10.67 3.58 8.74
CA PHE A 261 -10.63 4.95 8.24
C PHE A 261 -9.20 5.34 7.85
N THR A 262 -8.97 5.48 6.54
CA THR A 262 -7.68 5.95 6.00
C THR A 262 -7.58 7.46 5.95
N ASP A 263 -8.73 8.13 5.81
CA ASP A 263 -8.89 9.58 5.90
C ASP A 263 -10.11 9.89 6.79
N ASN A 264 -10.41 11.17 7.06
CA ASN A 264 -11.39 11.55 8.08
C ASN A 264 -12.83 11.08 7.75
N LEU A 265 -13.28 11.29 6.52
CA LEU A 265 -14.61 10.89 6.04
C LEU A 265 -14.60 9.66 5.15
N TYR A 266 -13.44 9.05 4.93
CA TYR A 266 -13.26 7.97 3.95
C TYR A 266 -12.49 6.79 4.53
N GLY A 267 -12.96 5.59 4.23
CA GLY A 267 -12.32 4.36 4.67
C GLY A 267 -12.93 3.12 4.05
N TYR A 268 -12.72 2.00 4.72
CA TYR A 268 -13.23 0.69 4.33
C TYR A 268 -14.01 0.09 5.50
N TYR A 269 -15.02 -0.69 5.17
CA TYR A 269 -15.81 -1.46 6.11
C TYR A 269 -15.87 -2.91 5.68
N ILE A 270 -15.59 -3.81 6.62
CA ILE A 270 -15.75 -5.24 6.46
C ILE A 270 -16.95 -5.64 7.31
N HIS A 271 -17.95 -6.21 6.66
CA HIS A 271 -19.12 -6.76 7.30
C HIS A 271 -18.83 -8.19 7.77
N GLY A 272 -18.72 -8.35 9.09
CA GLY A 272 -18.46 -9.63 9.73
C GLY A 272 -19.58 -10.06 10.67
N LEU A 273 -20.83 -9.65 10.42
CA LEU A 273 -21.96 -10.21 11.16
C LEU A 273 -22.12 -11.68 10.76
N SER A 274 -22.07 -12.58 11.73
CA SER A 274 -22.27 -14.01 11.47
C SER A 274 -23.73 -14.27 11.09
N PRO A 275 -24.01 -15.08 10.06
CA PRO A 275 -25.38 -15.45 9.70
C PRO A 275 -26.09 -16.25 10.80
N HIS A 276 -25.33 -16.79 11.77
CA HIS A 276 -25.84 -17.54 12.91
C HIS A 276 -26.14 -16.65 14.14
N GLY A 277 -25.75 -15.37 14.11
CA GLY A 277 -26.00 -14.39 15.18
C GLY A 277 -25.11 -14.50 16.42
N THR A 278 -24.70 -15.72 16.82
CA THR A 278 -23.77 -15.95 17.94
C THR A 278 -22.63 -16.88 17.53
N THR A 279 -21.41 -16.55 17.95
CA THR A 279 -20.19 -17.28 17.54
C THR A 279 -19.35 -17.82 18.69
N ASP A 280 -19.60 -17.37 19.92
CA ASP A 280 -18.99 -17.95 21.13
C ASP A 280 -19.70 -19.28 21.50
N VAL A 281 -19.53 -20.28 20.63
CA VAL A 281 -20.15 -21.61 20.72
C VAL A 281 -19.09 -22.71 20.85
N ASN A 282 -19.53 -23.90 21.30
CA ASN A 282 -18.64 -25.05 21.39
C ASN A 282 -18.27 -25.59 19.99
N ILE A 283 -17.27 -26.48 19.92
CA ILE A 283 -16.79 -27.06 18.66
C ILE A 283 -17.94 -27.74 17.88
N LYS A 284 -18.83 -28.47 18.57
CA LYS A 284 -19.94 -29.20 17.92
C LYS A 284 -20.90 -28.26 17.21
N ASP A 285 -21.31 -27.19 17.89
CA ASP A 285 -22.24 -26.18 17.36
C ASP A 285 -21.57 -25.41 16.22
N MET A 286 -20.27 -25.11 16.35
CA MET A 286 -19.48 -24.49 15.29
C MET A 286 -19.43 -25.35 14.03
N THR A 287 -19.15 -26.65 14.16
CA THR A 287 -19.17 -27.58 13.02
C THR A 287 -20.55 -27.65 12.37
N MET A 288 -21.62 -27.73 13.18
CA MET A 288 -22.98 -27.76 12.65
C MET A 288 -23.35 -26.47 11.90
N ASN A 289 -22.90 -25.31 12.38
CA ASN A 289 -23.10 -24.03 11.72
C ASN A 289 -22.40 -23.97 10.35
N LEU A 290 -21.13 -24.40 10.30
CA LEU A 290 -20.37 -24.49 9.05
C LEU A 290 -21.00 -25.46 8.05
N GLU A 291 -21.50 -26.61 8.50
CA GLU A 291 -22.22 -27.56 7.64
C GLU A 291 -23.51 -26.97 7.08
N ARG A 292 -24.29 -26.26 7.91
CA ARG A 292 -25.49 -25.55 7.44
C ARG A 292 -25.16 -24.49 6.40
N GLU A 293 -24.07 -23.78 6.59
CA GLU A 293 -23.61 -22.78 5.64
C GLU A 293 -23.15 -23.41 4.32
N SER A 294 -22.38 -24.50 4.38
CA SER A 294 -21.95 -25.26 3.20
C SER A 294 -23.14 -25.80 2.40
N ASN A 295 -24.20 -26.21 3.10
CA ASN A 295 -25.45 -26.67 2.50
C ASN A 295 -26.42 -25.54 2.11
N GLN A 296 -26.00 -24.26 2.21
CA GLN A 296 -26.81 -23.07 1.90
C GLN A 296 -28.13 -22.98 2.69
N LEU A 297 -28.17 -23.55 3.90
CA LEU A 297 -29.32 -23.52 4.81
C LEU A 297 -29.32 -22.28 5.73
N SER A 298 -28.24 -21.51 5.70
CA SER A 298 -28.04 -20.29 6.48
C SER A 298 -28.33 -19.03 5.66
N GLY A 299 -28.51 -17.90 6.35
CA GLY A 299 -28.49 -16.58 5.71
C GLY A 299 -27.15 -16.32 5.00
N LYS A 300 -27.18 -15.43 4.01
CA LYS A 300 -25.99 -14.98 3.28
C LYS A 300 -25.15 -14.04 4.16
N ARG A 301 -23.82 -13.99 3.94
CA ARG A 301 -22.87 -13.25 4.79
C ARG A 301 -22.83 -11.74 4.54
N GLY A 302 -23.42 -11.25 3.45
CA GLY A 302 -23.31 -9.85 3.05
C GLY A 302 -24.21 -8.91 3.85
N LEU A 303 -23.90 -7.61 3.78
CA LEU A 303 -24.62 -6.56 4.50
C LEU A 303 -26.06 -6.38 3.99
N GLN A 304 -26.26 -6.58 2.69
CA GLN A 304 -27.60 -6.55 2.08
C GLN A 304 -28.26 -7.92 2.16
N ALA A 305 -29.58 -7.92 2.39
CA ALA A 305 -30.35 -9.16 2.38
C ALA A 305 -30.12 -9.92 1.06
N LYS A 306 -29.74 -11.20 1.17
CA LYS A 306 -29.45 -12.13 0.05
C LYS A 306 -28.17 -11.83 -0.75
N SER A 307 -27.32 -10.91 -0.31
CA SER A 307 -26.01 -10.66 -0.92
C SER A 307 -24.90 -11.39 -0.14
N ASP A 308 -23.84 -11.80 -0.85
CA ASP A 308 -22.59 -12.30 -0.25
C ASP A 308 -21.51 -11.20 -0.14
N GLU A 309 -21.82 -9.95 -0.53
CA GLU A 309 -20.88 -8.85 -0.50
C GLU A 309 -20.60 -8.34 0.92
N GLN A 310 -19.36 -8.50 1.36
CA GLN A 310 -18.94 -8.18 2.73
C GLN A 310 -18.02 -6.95 2.81
N THR A 311 -17.41 -6.52 1.71
CA THR A 311 -16.46 -5.41 1.69
C THR A 311 -17.06 -4.17 1.07
N PHE A 312 -16.91 -3.05 1.76
CA PHE A 312 -17.46 -1.77 1.35
C PHE A 312 -16.41 -0.67 1.48
N ILE A 313 -16.41 0.25 0.54
CA ILE A 313 -15.73 1.54 0.67
C ILE A 313 -16.73 2.51 1.28
N VAL A 314 -16.36 3.12 2.40
CA VAL A 314 -17.28 3.97 3.16
C VAL A 314 -16.89 5.41 3.00
N GLN A 315 -17.89 6.22 2.65
CA GLN A 315 -17.85 7.67 2.79
C GLN A 315 -18.90 8.08 3.82
N ILE A 316 -18.47 8.54 4.99
CA ILE A 316 -19.38 8.96 6.06
C ILE A 316 -19.70 10.45 5.98
N SER A 317 -20.91 10.83 6.40
CA SER A 317 -21.29 12.23 6.50
C SER A 317 -20.53 12.94 7.62
N ARG A 318 -20.36 14.26 7.50
CA ARG A 318 -19.68 15.07 8.52
C ARG A 318 -20.40 14.99 9.87
N ASN A 319 -21.73 14.96 9.85
CA ASN A 319 -22.55 14.88 11.06
C ASN A 319 -22.30 13.56 11.81
N PHE A 320 -22.33 12.43 11.10
CA PHE A 320 -22.04 11.13 11.72
C PHE A 320 -20.57 11.05 12.18
N ARG A 321 -19.63 11.62 11.41
CA ARG A 321 -18.22 11.68 11.82
C ARG A 321 -18.04 12.45 13.12
N GLY A 322 -18.80 13.53 13.34
CA GLY A 322 -18.81 14.28 14.60
C GLY A 322 -19.20 13.39 15.78
N VAL A 323 -20.33 12.69 15.68
CA VAL A 323 -20.84 11.75 16.70
C VAL A 323 -19.81 10.66 17.00
N TYR A 324 -19.25 10.03 15.96
CA TYR A 324 -18.21 9.02 16.11
C TYR A 324 -16.95 9.58 16.80
N THR A 325 -16.48 10.75 16.39
CA THR A 325 -15.27 11.38 16.93
C THR A 325 -15.45 11.74 18.41
N GLU A 326 -16.62 12.24 18.80
CA GLU A 326 -16.93 12.52 20.20
C GLU A 326 -16.90 11.25 21.06
N ALA A 327 -17.59 10.19 20.63
CA ALA A 327 -17.60 8.91 21.34
C ALA A 327 -16.20 8.30 21.44
N ARG A 328 -15.42 8.37 20.35
CA ARG A 328 -14.04 7.91 20.29
C ARG A 328 -13.11 8.72 21.21
N ASN A 329 -13.26 10.03 21.28
CA ASN A 329 -12.47 10.87 22.17
C ASN A 329 -12.74 10.55 23.64
N ARG A 330 -14.01 10.32 24.01
CA ARG A 330 -14.37 9.85 25.36
C ARG A 330 -13.65 8.54 25.71
N TYR A 331 -13.63 7.58 24.79
CA TYR A 331 -12.90 6.32 24.96
C TYR A 331 -11.40 6.55 25.17
N HIS A 332 -10.74 7.37 24.34
CA HIS A 332 -9.31 7.65 24.46
C HIS A 332 -8.94 8.37 25.76
N ILE A 333 -9.76 9.31 26.22
CA ILE A 333 -9.54 10.01 27.49
C ILE A 333 -9.55 9.01 28.65
N GLN A 334 -10.54 8.11 28.70
CA GLN A 334 -10.60 7.09 29.75
C GLN A 334 -9.41 6.14 29.70
N ARG A 335 -8.98 5.78 28.49
CA ARG A 335 -7.79 4.94 28.31
C ARG A 335 -6.49 5.62 28.76
N SER A 336 -6.34 6.93 28.50
CA SER A 336 -5.16 7.67 28.95
C SER A 336 -5.08 7.69 30.47
N ARG A 337 -6.22 7.94 31.13
CA ARG A 337 -6.34 7.90 32.60
C ARG A 337 -5.99 6.54 33.20
N GLN A 338 -6.30 5.45 32.49
CA GLN A 338 -5.93 4.09 32.90
C GLN A 338 -4.41 3.85 32.88
N LYS A 339 -3.66 4.50 31.97
CA LYS A 339 -2.20 4.33 31.92
C LYS A 339 -1.46 5.09 33.01
N GLU A 340 -2.04 6.18 33.51
CA GLU A 340 -1.43 7.06 34.53
C GLU A 340 -1.68 6.56 35.96
N ASN A 341 -2.84 5.96 36.22
CA ASN A 341 -3.21 5.47 37.54
C ASN A 341 -3.15 3.94 37.59
N ALA A 342 -2.57 3.37 38.65
CA ALA A 342 -2.63 1.93 38.92
C ALA A 342 -4.09 1.43 38.83
N MET A 343 -4.28 0.30 38.16
CA MET A 343 -5.58 -0.22 37.72
C MET A 343 -6.55 -0.41 38.90
N GLY A 344 -7.47 0.55 39.07
CA GLY A 344 -8.65 0.38 39.91
C GLY A 344 -9.82 -0.17 39.08
N GLU A 345 -10.63 -1.02 39.72
CA GLU A 345 -11.81 -1.67 39.13
C GLU A 345 -12.76 -0.65 38.48
N LYS A 346 -13.00 0.48 39.15
CA LYS A 346 -13.83 1.58 38.66
C LYS A 346 -13.30 2.22 37.36
N GLN A 347 -11.99 2.32 37.17
CA GLN A 347 -11.42 2.85 35.94
C GLN A 347 -11.60 1.86 34.77
N ALA A 348 -11.50 0.56 35.04
CA ALA A 348 -11.73 -0.49 34.04
C ALA A 348 -13.20 -0.50 33.60
N GLU A 349 -14.15 -0.41 34.53
CA GLU A 349 -15.58 -0.31 34.23
C GLU A 349 -15.91 0.91 33.35
N ASN A 350 -15.36 2.07 33.68
CA ASN A 350 -15.56 3.29 32.88
C ASN A 350 -15.01 3.17 31.45
N LEU A 351 -13.88 2.50 31.28
CA LEU A 351 -13.30 2.24 29.97
C LEU A 351 -14.17 1.27 29.15
N MET A 352 -14.65 0.19 29.79
CA MET A 352 -15.54 -0.78 29.15
C MET A 352 -16.86 -0.14 28.74
N ALA A 353 -17.45 0.69 29.61
CA ALA A 353 -18.66 1.46 29.29
C ALA A 353 -18.45 2.41 28.10
N ALA A 354 -17.29 3.08 28.02
CA ALA A 354 -16.96 3.94 26.90
C ALA A 354 -16.78 3.16 25.58
N TYR A 355 -16.17 1.96 25.64
CA TYR A 355 -16.07 1.06 24.49
C TYR A 355 -17.44 0.54 24.04
N GLN A 356 -18.28 0.06 24.97
CA GLN A 356 -19.63 -0.41 24.68
C GLN A 356 -20.51 0.69 24.08
N ASN A 357 -20.37 1.94 24.54
CA ASN A 357 -21.04 3.09 23.95
C ASN A 357 -20.63 3.29 22.48
N LEU A 358 -19.32 3.29 22.20
CA LEU A 358 -18.79 3.44 20.84
C LEU A 358 -19.23 2.29 19.92
N ASN A 359 -19.16 1.05 20.41
CA ASN A 359 -19.63 -0.14 19.70
C ASN A 359 -21.13 -0.03 19.39
N GLY A 360 -21.94 0.36 20.39
CA GLY A 360 -23.38 0.54 20.27
C GLY A 360 -23.77 1.59 19.23
N ILE A 361 -23.05 2.72 19.14
CA ILE A 361 -23.27 3.75 18.13
C ILE A 361 -23.03 3.19 16.72
N LEU A 362 -21.94 2.45 16.51
CA LEU A 362 -21.64 1.86 15.20
C LEU A 362 -22.62 0.75 14.82
N CYS A 363 -23.02 -0.10 15.78
CA CYS A 363 -24.07 -1.11 15.57
C CYS A 363 -25.40 -0.44 15.20
N ALA A 364 -25.78 0.63 15.90
CA ALA A 364 -27.00 1.39 15.60
C ALA A 364 -26.93 2.08 14.22
N PHE A 365 -25.76 2.56 13.83
CA PHE A 365 -25.52 3.13 12.50
C PHE A 365 -25.70 2.09 11.39
N ILE A 366 -25.04 0.94 11.49
CA ILE A 366 -25.16 -0.13 10.49
C ILE A 366 -26.59 -0.68 10.40
N ASN A 367 -27.30 -0.81 11.54
CA ASN A 367 -28.69 -1.28 11.58
C ASN A 367 -29.73 -0.21 11.21
N HIS A 368 -29.34 0.93 10.64
CA HIS A 368 -30.24 2.06 10.31
C HIS A 368 -31.13 2.51 11.50
N SER A 369 -30.67 2.28 12.72
CA SER A 369 -31.42 2.58 13.95
C SER A 369 -31.10 3.99 14.48
N LEU A 370 -30.05 4.62 13.96
CA LEU A 370 -29.62 5.95 14.35
C LEU A 370 -30.30 7.01 13.47
N ARG A 371 -31.36 7.63 14.00
CA ARG A 371 -32.17 8.65 13.29
C ARG A 371 -31.30 9.82 12.83
N GLY A 372 -31.48 10.26 11.58
CA GLY A 372 -30.73 11.38 10.99
C GLY A 372 -29.32 11.03 10.51
N HIS A 373 -28.89 9.77 10.67
CA HIS A 373 -27.57 9.29 10.25
C HIS A 373 -27.69 8.02 9.40
N GLU A 374 -28.64 8.02 8.47
CA GLU A 374 -28.83 6.91 7.54
C GLU A 374 -27.74 6.89 6.48
N TYR A 375 -27.47 5.68 5.95
CA TYR A 375 -26.57 5.49 4.84
C TYR A 375 -27.27 4.80 3.68
N THR A 376 -26.69 4.91 2.49
CA THR A 376 -27.17 4.19 1.30
C THR A 376 -26.07 3.28 0.78
N ILE A 377 -26.46 2.11 0.26
CA ILE A 377 -25.53 1.16 -0.38
C ILE A 377 -25.68 1.30 -1.89
N ARG A 378 -24.56 1.41 -2.58
CA ARG A 378 -24.52 1.69 -4.01
C ARG A 378 -23.28 1.08 -4.67
N GLU A 379 -23.30 0.89 -5.98
CA GLU A 379 -22.08 0.65 -6.75
C GLU A 379 -21.39 1.94 -7.24
N ARG A 380 -20.06 1.88 -7.37
CA ARG A 380 -19.31 2.96 -8.04
C ARG A 380 -19.61 2.95 -9.53
N THR A 381 -19.79 4.14 -10.10
CA THR A 381 -19.83 4.30 -11.56
C THR A 381 -18.45 4.02 -12.16
N PHE A 382 -18.39 3.73 -13.45
CA PHE A 382 -17.11 3.52 -14.15
C PHE A 382 -16.13 4.70 -13.93
N GLN A 383 -16.63 5.94 -14.00
CA GLN A 383 -15.82 7.14 -13.78
C GLN A 383 -15.25 7.21 -12.36
N GLU A 384 -16.06 6.87 -11.35
CA GLU A 384 -15.62 6.82 -9.94
C GLU A 384 -14.57 5.73 -9.71
N ARG A 385 -14.70 4.57 -10.38
CA ARG A 385 -13.72 3.47 -10.31
C ARG A 385 -12.38 3.88 -10.94
N VAL A 386 -12.40 4.43 -12.15
CA VAL A 386 -11.18 4.82 -12.89
C VAL A 386 -10.44 5.96 -12.20
N LEU A 387 -11.17 7.01 -11.81
CA LEU A 387 -10.56 8.21 -11.21
C LEU A 387 -10.33 8.06 -9.70
N ASN A 388 -10.88 7.01 -9.09
CA ASN A 388 -10.89 6.80 -7.65
C ASN A 388 -11.34 8.06 -6.90
N TYR A 389 -12.44 8.63 -7.35
CA TYR A 389 -13.05 9.84 -6.81
C TYR A 389 -14.56 9.65 -6.72
N GLU A 390 -15.15 10.04 -5.60
CA GLU A 390 -16.58 9.88 -5.32
C GLU A 390 -17.36 11.13 -5.81
N PHE A 391 -17.84 11.11 -7.06
CA PHE A 391 -18.42 12.29 -7.73
C PHE A 391 -19.75 12.76 -7.14
N LEU A 392 -20.60 11.82 -6.72
CA LEU A 392 -22.02 12.06 -6.52
C LEU A 392 -22.41 12.52 -5.10
N ASN A 393 -21.44 12.70 -4.20
CA ASN A 393 -21.71 13.07 -2.80
C ASN A 393 -21.39 14.54 -2.47
N ARG A 394 -21.12 15.36 -3.49
CA ARG A 394 -20.94 16.81 -3.34
C ARG A 394 -21.70 17.54 -4.43
N ASN A 395 -23.03 17.55 -4.33
CA ASN A 395 -23.76 18.64 -4.97
C ASN A 395 -23.42 19.91 -4.17
N PRO A 396 -22.78 20.95 -4.75
CA PRO A 396 -22.39 22.15 -4.01
C PRO A 396 -23.60 22.91 -3.39
N TYR A 397 -24.82 22.50 -3.74
CA TYR A 397 -26.08 23.02 -3.20
C TYR A 397 -26.72 22.13 -2.12
N GLN A 398 -26.13 20.99 -1.75
CA GLN A 398 -26.61 20.16 -0.64
C GLN A 398 -26.23 20.77 0.71
N THR A 399 -27.23 20.96 1.58
CA THR A 399 -27.02 21.39 2.96
C THR A 399 -26.39 20.27 3.79
N LEU A 400 -25.64 20.61 4.84
CA LEU A 400 -25.02 19.66 5.79
C LEU A 400 -26.03 18.64 6.37
N GLU A 401 -27.31 19.00 6.44
CA GLU A 401 -28.39 18.13 6.93
C GLU A 401 -28.81 17.06 5.92
N SER A 402 -28.50 17.26 4.64
CA SER A 402 -28.79 16.32 3.54
C SER A 402 -27.61 15.43 3.15
N GLU A 403 -26.43 15.62 3.78
CA GLU A 403 -25.27 14.76 3.58
C GLU A 403 -25.55 13.37 4.17
N GLN A 404 -25.82 12.40 3.31
CA GLN A 404 -25.97 10.99 3.70
C GLN A 404 -24.63 10.25 3.60
N SER A 405 -24.44 9.26 4.46
CA SER A 405 -23.30 8.35 4.34
C SER A 405 -23.54 7.39 3.18
N ILE A 406 -22.48 6.99 2.47
CA ILE A 406 -22.58 6.08 1.32
C ILE A 406 -21.60 4.93 1.50
N PHE A 407 -22.10 3.72 1.28
CA PHE A 407 -21.35 2.48 1.27
C PHE A 407 -21.27 1.99 -0.17
N PHE A 408 -20.07 2.03 -0.74
CA PHE A 408 -19.82 1.50 -2.06
C PHE A 408 -19.42 0.04 -1.98
N VAL A 409 -20.09 -0.86 -2.71
CA VAL A 409 -19.67 -2.27 -2.79
C VAL A 409 -18.26 -2.35 -3.39
N ASP A 410 -17.35 -3.08 -2.72
CA ASP A 410 -15.93 -3.19 -3.10
C ASP A 410 -15.61 -4.45 -3.93
N ASN A 411 -16.09 -4.49 -5.18
CA ASN A 411 -15.83 -5.61 -6.09
C ASN A 411 -14.35 -5.71 -6.53
N ASP A 412 -13.61 -4.59 -6.52
CA ASP A 412 -12.24 -4.51 -7.04
C ASP A 412 -11.16 -4.71 -5.96
N ARG A 413 -11.55 -5.15 -4.75
CA ARG A 413 -10.65 -5.39 -3.61
C ARG A 413 -9.82 -4.15 -3.22
N ASN A 414 -10.43 -2.97 -3.25
CA ASN A 414 -9.80 -1.71 -2.87
C ASN A 414 -9.42 -1.64 -1.39
N LEU A 415 -10.01 -2.48 -0.54
CA LEU A 415 -9.57 -2.68 0.86
C LEU A 415 -8.04 -2.83 0.98
N ILE A 416 -7.41 -3.48 -0.01
CA ILE A 416 -5.97 -3.70 -0.04
C ILE A 416 -5.16 -2.39 -0.05
N ARG A 417 -5.75 -1.26 -0.47
CA ARG A 417 -5.13 0.07 -0.39
C ARG A 417 -4.93 0.58 1.04
N ALA A 418 -5.53 -0.05 2.04
CA ALA A 418 -5.26 0.26 3.44
C ALA A 418 -3.93 -0.35 3.94
N ILE A 419 -3.39 -1.36 3.25
CA ILE A 419 -2.20 -2.13 3.64
C ILE A 419 -1.09 -2.04 2.57
N PHE A 420 0.11 -2.57 2.84
CA PHE A 420 1.24 -2.52 1.90
C PHE A 420 0.95 -3.14 0.54
N ALA A 421 0.17 -4.22 0.48
CA ALA A 421 -0.16 -4.90 -0.77
C ALA A 421 -0.89 -3.99 -1.78
N GLY A 422 -1.55 -2.90 -1.33
CA GLY A 422 -2.19 -1.92 -2.23
C GLY A 422 -1.23 -0.89 -2.80
N HIS A 423 -0.02 -0.82 -2.25
CA HIS A 423 1.06 0.08 -2.65
C HIS A 423 2.27 -0.67 -3.21
N GLU A 424 2.07 -1.92 -3.65
CA GLU A 424 3.12 -2.81 -4.16
C GLU A 424 3.96 -2.13 -5.26
N ASN A 425 3.33 -1.43 -6.21
CA ASN A 425 4.03 -0.72 -7.28
C ASN A 425 4.99 0.36 -6.76
N SER A 426 4.56 1.15 -5.76
CA SER A 426 5.42 2.17 -5.15
C SER A 426 6.60 1.54 -4.43
N LEU A 427 6.35 0.49 -3.64
CA LEU A 427 7.37 -0.20 -2.88
C LEU A 427 8.36 -0.95 -3.80
N PHE A 428 7.87 -1.52 -4.91
CA PHE A 428 8.69 -2.15 -5.94
C PHE A 428 9.64 -1.15 -6.60
N ILE A 429 9.11 -0.01 -7.05
CA ILE A 429 9.93 1.07 -7.65
C ILE A 429 10.97 1.57 -6.65
N TRP A 430 10.61 1.71 -5.36
CA TRP A 430 11.56 2.13 -4.34
C TRP A 430 12.70 1.13 -4.14
N ASN A 431 12.39 -0.17 -4.00
CA ASN A 431 13.40 -1.22 -3.87
C ASN A 431 14.33 -1.26 -5.09
N MET A 432 13.75 -1.14 -6.29
CA MET A 432 14.49 -1.12 -7.54
C MET A 432 15.36 0.13 -7.68
N ALA A 433 14.83 1.32 -7.36
CA ALA A 433 15.56 2.57 -7.36
C ALA A 433 16.70 2.55 -6.32
N THR A 434 16.50 1.90 -5.18
CA THR A 434 17.54 1.69 -4.15
C THR A 434 18.68 0.84 -4.70
N PHE A 435 18.35 -0.29 -5.32
CA PHE A 435 19.34 -1.17 -5.94
C PHE A 435 20.15 -0.42 -7.01
N ILE A 436 19.47 0.28 -7.92
CA ILE A 436 20.10 1.07 -8.98
C ILE A 436 20.96 2.19 -8.39
N PHE A 437 20.47 2.93 -7.39
CA PHE A 437 21.19 4.04 -6.77
C PHE A 437 22.50 3.56 -6.14
N ILE A 438 22.47 2.48 -5.35
CA ILE A 438 23.67 1.96 -4.70
C ILE A 438 24.66 1.40 -5.73
N ASP A 439 24.17 0.65 -6.73
CA ASP A 439 25.03 0.12 -7.78
C ASP A 439 25.68 1.24 -8.62
N TYR A 440 24.93 2.31 -8.89
CA TYR A 440 25.43 3.45 -9.68
C TYR A 440 26.66 4.12 -9.06
N PHE A 441 26.69 4.28 -7.74
CA PHE A 441 27.80 4.93 -7.04
C PHE A 441 28.88 3.95 -6.59
N ALA A 442 28.52 2.73 -6.20
CA ALA A 442 29.46 1.75 -5.68
C ALA A 442 30.03 0.80 -6.74
N PHE A 443 29.44 0.76 -7.95
CA PHE A 443 29.74 -0.21 -8.99
C PHE A 443 29.76 -1.66 -8.48
N ASN A 444 28.83 -2.00 -7.57
CA ASN A 444 28.76 -3.31 -6.95
C ASN A 444 27.32 -3.79 -6.76
N TYR A 445 26.90 -4.76 -7.58
CA TYR A 445 25.57 -5.36 -7.48
C TYR A 445 25.32 -6.07 -6.14
N VAL A 446 26.33 -6.74 -5.59
CA VAL A 446 26.18 -7.46 -4.31
C VAL A 446 25.91 -6.47 -3.18
N LEU A 447 26.67 -5.37 -3.12
CA LEU A 447 26.43 -4.31 -2.14
C LEU A 447 25.04 -3.69 -2.33
N ALA A 448 24.64 -3.42 -3.57
CA ALA A 448 23.31 -2.93 -3.88
C ALA A 448 22.19 -3.87 -3.39
N GLY A 449 22.36 -5.18 -3.58
CA GLY A 449 21.44 -6.19 -3.07
C GLY A 449 21.34 -6.19 -1.55
N ILE A 450 22.48 -6.15 -0.85
CA ILE A 450 22.54 -6.13 0.62
C ILE A 450 21.85 -4.87 1.17
N VAL A 451 22.19 -3.68 0.66
CA VAL A 451 21.61 -2.42 1.12
C VAL A 451 20.10 -2.38 0.85
N THR A 452 19.66 -2.83 -0.33
CA THR A 452 18.23 -2.90 -0.67
C THR A 452 17.47 -3.84 0.27
N TYR A 453 18.05 -5.00 0.60
CA TYR A 453 17.46 -5.93 1.56
C TYR A 453 17.32 -5.30 2.95
N ILE A 454 18.38 -4.66 3.45
CA ILE A 454 18.38 -4.00 4.76
C ILE A 454 17.33 -2.89 4.81
N LEU A 455 17.27 -2.01 3.81
CA LEU A 455 16.31 -0.92 3.78
C LEU A 455 14.86 -1.42 3.70
N ASN A 456 14.58 -2.44 2.88
CA ASN A 456 13.26 -3.06 2.83
C ASN A 456 12.89 -3.73 4.16
N PHE A 457 13.83 -4.43 4.81
CA PHE A 457 13.61 -5.04 6.13
C PHE A 457 13.29 -3.99 7.19
N ILE A 458 14.05 -2.88 7.22
CA ILE A 458 13.80 -1.75 8.13
C ILE A 458 12.41 -1.17 7.87
N ALA A 459 12.04 -0.91 6.61
CA ALA A 459 10.73 -0.36 6.27
C ALA A 459 9.57 -1.26 6.75
N ILE A 460 9.67 -2.57 6.56
CA ILE A 460 8.68 -3.54 7.06
C ILE A 460 8.63 -3.52 8.59
N LYS A 461 9.77 -3.57 9.27
CA LYS A 461 9.82 -3.56 10.74
C LYS A 461 9.26 -2.27 11.33
N ILE A 462 9.55 -1.11 10.73
CA ILE A 462 8.98 0.17 11.13
C ILE A 462 7.46 0.15 10.96
N CYS A 463 6.96 -0.32 9.81
CA CYS A 463 5.53 -0.42 9.55
C CYS A 463 4.82 -1.33 10.57
N MET A 464 5.33 -2.55 10.79
CA MET A 464 4.75 -3.49 11.76
C MET A 464 4.77 -2.93 13.18
N SER A 465 5.88 -2.29 13.59
CA SER A 465 6.02 -1.69 14.92
C SER A 465 5.01 -0.55 15.13
N PHE A 466 4.87 0.34 14.15
CA PHE A 466 3.87 1.40 14.20
C PHE A 466 2.44 0.88 14.13
N GLY A 467 2.17 -0.12 13.30
CA GLY A 467 0.89 -0.82 13.22
C GLY A 467 0.45 -1.41 14.56
N ARG A 468 1.35 -2.15 15.21
CA ARG A 468 1.14 -2.71 16.55
C ARG A 468 0.90 -1.63 17.60
N LYS A 469 1.68 -0.55 17.57
CA LYS A 469 1.48 0.60 18.47
C LYS A 469 0.14 1.29 18.21
N ASN A 470 -0.26 1.41 16.95
CA ASN A 470 -1.49 2.04 16.53
C ASN A 470 -2.72 1.24 16.98
N LEU A 471 -2.76 -0.06 16.65
CA LEU A 471 -3.80 -0.99 17.10
C LEU A 471 -3.95 -0.99 18.61
N SER A 472 -2.84 -1.18 19.34
CA SER A 472 -2.87 -1.19 20.80
C SER A 472 -3.21 0.16 21.45
N THR A 473 -3.13 1.28 20.74
CA THR A 473 -3.53 2.59 21.26
C THR A 473 -4.99 2.90 20.92
N LYS A 474 -5.47 2.43 19.78
CA LYS A 474 -6.82 2.70 19.27
C LYS A 474 -7.87 1.65 19.61
N THR A 475 -7.46 0.45 20.02
CA THR A 475 -8.35 -0.68 20.34
C THR A 475 -8.03 -1.25 21.72
N LEU A 476 -8.98 -1.87 22.43
CA LEU A 476 -8.78 -2.39 23.81
C LEU A 476 -7.63 -3.40 23.97
N ILE A 477 -7.02 -3.81 22.87
CA ILE A 477 -6.09 -4.92 22.76
C ILE A 477 -4.71 -4.53 23.29
N PRO A 478 -4.14 -5.29 24.25
CA PRO A 478 -2.80 -5.06 24.74
C PRO A 478 -1.76 -5.38 23.65
N LYS A 479 -0.63 -4.68 23.67
CA LYS A 479 0.48 -4.94 22.73
C LYS A 479 0.97 -6.38 22.76
N ASN A 480 0.88 -7.06 23.90
CA ASN A 480 1.45 -8.40 24.08
C ASN A 480 0.71 -9.48 23.28
N PHE A 481 -0.53 -9.20 22.87
CA PHE A 481 -1.35 -10.11 22.06
C PHE A 481 -1.27 -9.85 20.55
N LEU A 482 -0.50 -8.83 20.14
CA LEU A 482 -0.27 -8.49 18.74
C LEU A 482 1.14 -8.97 18.37
N MET A 483 1.23 -9.95 17.49
CA MET A 483 2.50 -10.57 17.07
C MET A 483 3.21 -9.82 15.93
#